data_AF-A0A843RYD2-F1
#
_entry.id   AF-A0A843RYD2-F1
#
_cell.length_a   1.000
_cell.length_b   1.000
_cell.length_c   1.000
_cell.angle_alpha   90.00
_cell.angle_beta   90.00
_cell.angle_gamma   90.00
#
_symmetry.space_group_name_H-M   'P 1'
#
loop_
_entity.id
_entity.type
_entity.pdbx_description
1 polymer ?
#
loop_
_entity_poly.entity_id
_entity_poly.type
_entity_poly.pdbx_seq_one_letter_code
_entity_poly.pdbx_strand_id
1 'polypeptide(L)'
;MAHRVEYTNAGAAGTVQGAHIQVRDESPPVLGPPLRGGPWAAIHHPSWARGHRRFLYAVDGRARIPGRFAIDWVRLDAKGRKARGDQDVIANWLGYGADVLAVANATVAATRDNVAESARISTHPTHPLQDATGNYVALDLGNGRYAFYEHLESGSVRVARGQRVHRGQVIAGLGFTGHSTGPHLHFHVADANSPLGAEGMPFVLERFEVLGSYEDIDLLGKAPWTPLGNAAKSMRTAERPAPNVVVSFDIDESSGRNQ
;
A
#
# COMPACT_ATOMS: atom_id res chain seq x y z
N MET A 1 -21.93 14.52 6.49
CA MET A 1 -21.76 15.80 5.79
C MET A 1 -22.32 15.67 4.37
N ALA A 2 -22.94 16.73 3.85
CA ALA A 2 -23.32 16.84 2.44
C ALA A 2 -22.69 18.12 1.90
N HIS A 3 -22.05 18.05 0.73
CA HIS A 3 -21.54 19.25 0.07
C HIS A 3 -22.70 20.01 -0.56
N ARG A 4 -22.85 21.28 -0.24
CA ARG A 4 -23.83 22.16 -0.88
C ARG A 4 -23.07 23.15 -1.75
N VAL A 5 -23.36 23.15 -3.04
CA VAL A 5 -22.81 24.10 -4.00
C VAL A 5 -23.94 25.01 -4.46
N GLU A 6 -23.78 26.30 -4.18
CA GLU A 6 -24.64 27.33 -4.75
C GLU A 6 -24.00 27.81 -6.05
N TYR A 7 -24.80 28.01 -7.10
CA TYR A 7 -24.32 28.49 -8.38
C TYR A 7 -25.31 29.44 -9.03
N THR A 8 -24.78 30.28 -9.92
CA THR A 8 -25.55 31.17 -10.79
C THR A 8 -25.15 30.89 -12.23
N ASN A 9 -26.12 30.58 -13.08
CA ASN A 9 -25.89 30.40 -14.52
C ASN A 9 -26.99 31.12 -15.31
N ALA A 10 -26.58 31.97 -16.25
CA ALA A 10 -27.47 32.78 -17.09
C ALA A 10 -28.56 33.55 -16.31
N GLY A 11 -28.23 34.08 -15.12
CA GLY A 11 -29.15 34.85 -14.28
C GLY A 11 -30.06 34.03 -13.37
N ALA A 12 -30.03 32.69 -13.46
CA ALA A 12 -30.75 31.81 -12.54
C ALA A 12 -29.80 31.32 -11.43
N ALA A 13 -30.23 31.44 -10.17
CA ALA A 13 -29.53 30.88 -9.02
C ALA A 13 -30.09 29.48 -8.70
N GLY A 14 -29.21 28.56 -8.31
CA GLY A 14 -29.55 27.20 -7.96
C GLY A 14 -28.67 26.67 -6.83
N THR A 15 -29.11 25.56 -6.24
CA THR A 15 -28.33 24.80 -5.26
C THR A 15 -28.24 23.36 -5.73
N VAL A 16 -27.02 22.82 -5.78
CA VAL A 16 -26.79 21.37 -5.84
C VAL A 16 -26.40 20.91 -4.45
N GLN A 17 -27.20 20.01 -3.86
CA GLN A 17 -26.78 19.22 -2.71
C GLN A 17 -26.20 17.91 -3.21
N GLY A 18 -24.93 17.68 -2.90
CA GLY A 18 -24.25 16.41 -3.12
C GLY A 18 -24.78 15.31 -2.20
N ALA A 19 -24.32 14.09 -2.44
CA ALA A 19 -24.70 12.94 -1.62
C ALA A 19 -24.40 13.17 -0.13
N HIS A 20 -25.29 12.68 0.73
CA HIS A 20 -25.01 12.59 2.16
C HIS A 20 -23.93 11.53 2.39
N ILE A 21 -22.75 11.98 2.81
CA ILE A 21 -21.64 11.13 3.21
C ILE A 21 -21.63 11.09 4.73
N GLN A 22 -21.83 9.93 5.33
CA GLN A 22 -21.49 9.77 6.75
C GLN A 22 -19.98 9.96 6.91
N VAL A 23 -19.61 10.97 7.69
CA VAL A 23 -18.22 11.13 8.10
C VAL A 23 -18.04 10.19 9.29
N ARG A 24 -17.14 9.23 9.15
CA ARG A 24 -16.74 8.36 10.25
C ARG A 24 -15.68 9.10 11.05
N ASP A 25 -15.97 9.43 12.30
CA ASP A 25 -15.01 10.04 13.25
C ASP A 25 -14.12 9.00 13.95
N GLU A 26 -14.06 7.79 13.39
CA GLU A 26 -13.23 6.73 13.95
C GLU A 26 -11.75 7.01 13.71
N SER A 27 -10.92 6.83 14.75
CA SER A 27 -9.47 6.89 14.57
C SER A 27 -8.99 5.80 13.61
N PRO A 28 -8.03 6.13 12.71
CA PRO A 28 -7.42 5.14 11.84
C PRO A 28 -6.75 4.04 12.67
N PRO A 29 -6.73 2.78 12.20
CA PRO A 29 -5.98 1.74 12.89
C PRO A 29 -4.48 2.10 12.87
N VAL A 30 -3.83 1.88 14.01
CA VAL A 30 -2.38 1.97 14.16
C VAL A 30 -1.80 0.59 13.86
N LEU A 31 -0.96 0.51 12.83
CA LEU A 31 -0.49 -0.74 12.25
C LEU A 31 1.01 -0.91 12.41
N GLY A 32 1.47 -2.15 12.60
CA GLY A 32 2.88 -2.50 12.44
C GLY A 32 3.36 -2.33 11.01
N PRO A 33 4.69 -2.41 10.79
CA PRO A 33 5.23 -2.34 9.45
C PRO A 33 4.86 -3.60 8.64
N PRO A 34 4.46 -3.46 7.36
CA PRO A 34 4.13 -4.61 6.51
C PRO A 34 5.38 -5.30 5.94
N LEU A 35 6.57 -4.73 6.16
CA LEU A 35 7.86 -5.16 5.61
C LEU A 35 8.97 -4.96 6.65
N ARG A 36 10.11 -5.65 6.48
CA ARG A 36 11.30 -5.47 7.34
C ARG A 36 12.30 -4.48 6.73
N GLY A 37 13.01 -3.77 7.60
CA GLY A 37 14.11 -2.89 7.24
C GLY A 37 13.80 -1.81 6.23
N GLY A 38 14.77 -1.51 5.38
CA GLY A 38 14.68 -0.49 4.36
C GLY A 38 15.88 -0.54 3.40
N PRO A 39 16.02 0.46 2.54
CA PRO A 39 15.07 1.55 2.30
C PRO A 39 13.87 1.11 1.45
N TRP A 40 12.66 1.55 1.84
CA TRP A 40 11.42 1.36 1.09
C TRP A 40 10.82 2.69 0.68
N ALA A 41 10.52 2.88 -0.60
CA ALA A 41 9.75 4.03 -1.06
C ALA A 41 8.25 3.78 -0.87
N ALA A 42 7.55 4.72 -0.22
CA ALA A 42 6.10 4.72 -0.06
C ALA A 42 5.44 5.45 -1.23
N ILE A 43 5.12 4.72 -2.30
CA ILE A 43 4.61 5.29 -3.55
C ILE A 43 3.10 5.49 -3.44
N HIS A 44 2.70 6.75 -3.33
CA HIS A 44 1.32 7.23 -3.46
C HIS A 44 1.36 8.74 -3.57
N HIS A 45 0.39 9.36 -4.25
CA HIS A 45 0.21 10.81 -4.17
C HIS A 45 -1.24 11.19 -4.41
N PRO A 46 -1.85 12.07 -3.58
CA PRO A 46 -3.27 12.41 -3.70
C PRO A 46 -3.59 13.26 -4.95
N SER A 47 -2.60 13.95 -5.52
CA SER A 47 -2.79 14.79 -6.71
C SER A 47 -2.72 14.03 -8.04
N TRP A 48 -2.22 12.80 -8.08
CA TRP A 48 -2.06 12.08 -9.34
C TRP A 48 -3.40 11.86 -10.04
N ALA A 49 -3.45 12.22 -11.32
CA ALA A 49 -4.64 12.03 -12.16
C ALA A 49 -4.97 10.55 -12.33
N ARG A 50 -3.93 9.71 -12.37
CA ARG A 50 -4.00 8.24 -12.38
C ARG A 50 -3.17 7.73 -11.21
N GLY A 51 -3.84 7.22 -10.19
CA GLY A 51 -3.24 6.71 -8.97
C GLY A 51 -4.32 6.20 -8.04
N HIS A 52 -3.93 5.50 -6.97
CA HIS A 52 -4.85 4.76 -6.11
C HIS A 52 -6.05 5.57 -5.59
N ARG A 53 -5.84 6.87 -5.32
CA ARG A 53 -6.89 7.77 -4.81
C ARG A 53 -8.01 8.08 -5.83
N ARG A 54 -7.80 7.82 -7.12
CA ARG A 54 -8.74 8.15 -8.20
C ARG A 54 -9.11 6.96 -9.08
N PHE A 55 -8.53 5.78 -8.82
CA PHE A 55 -8.83 4.59 -9.61
C PHE A 55 -10.09 3.90 -9.09
N LEU A 56 -11.14 3.90 -9.90
CA LEU A 56 -12.45 3.35 -9.56
C LEU A 56 -12.55 1.91 -10.03
N TYR A 57 -13.07 1.05 -9.16
CA TYR A 57 -13.50 -0.30 -9.50
C TYR A 57 -15.02 -0.38 -9.44
N ALA A 58 -15.63 -0.93 -10.49
CA ALA A 58 -17.06 -1.20 -10.54
C ALA A 58 -17.28 -2.70 -10.30
N VAL A 59 -17.59 -3.06 -9.07
CA VAL A 59 -17.88 -4.44 -8.65
C VAL A 59 -19.33 -4.49 -8.17
N ASP A 60 -20.08 -5.50 -8.60
CA ASP A 60 -21.49 -5.68 -8.25
C ASP A 60 -22.36 -4.43 -8.51
N GLY A 61 -22.09 -3.73 -9.63
CA GLY A 61 -22.81 -2.53 -10.04
C GLY A 61 -22.53 -1.28 -9.19
N ARG A 62 -21.52 -1.30 -8.31
CA ARG A 62 -21.13 -0.16 -7.47
C ARG A 62 -19.69 0.26 -7.72
N ALA A 63 -19.50 1.54 -8.00
CA ALA A 63 -18.18 2.14 -8.15
C ALA A 63 -17.58 2.48 -6.78
N ARG A 64 -16.37 2.00 -6.51
CA ARG A 64 -15.65 2.11 -5.24
C ARG A 64 -14.17 2.44 -5.46
N ILE A 65 -13.50 2.95 -4.43
CA ILE A 65 -12.06 3.23 -4.44
C ILE A 65 -11.40 2.48 -3.26
N PRO A 66 -11.19 1.16 -3.37
CA PRO A 66 -10.55 0.36 -2.32
C PRO A 66 -9.12 0.86 -2.01
N GLY A 67 -8.37 1.22 -3.05
CA GLY A 67 -7.02 1.75 -2.90
C GLY A 67 -6.93 3.21 -2.43
N ARG A 68 -8.00 3.85 -1.94
CA ARG A 68 -8.01 5.31 -1.67
C ARG A 68 -6.82 5.79 -0.83
N PHE A 69 -6.37 4.95 0.09
CA PHE A 69 -5.22 5.15 0.97
C PHE A 69 -4.14 4.09 0.81
N ALA A 70 -4.11 3.38 -0.32
CA ALA A 70 -3.06 2.40 -0.60
C ALA A 70 -1.67 3.06 -0.63
N ILE A 71 -0.66 2.24 -0.36
CA ILE A 71 0.75 2.56 -0.56
C ILE A 71 1.36 1.39 -1.33
N ASP A 72 2.02 1.67 -2.44
CA ASP A 72 2.89 0.70 -3.10
C ASP A 72 4.29 0.83 -2.51
N TRP A 73 4.81 -0.26 -1.95
CA TRP A 73 6.13 -0.30 -1.34
C TRP A 73 7.15 -0.87 -2.31
N VAL A 74 8.12 -0.04 -2.70
CA VAL A 74 9.19 -0.41 -3.63
C VAL A 74 10.52 -0.39 -2.90
N ARG A 75 11.27 -1.50 -2.91
CA ARG A 75 12.59 -1.55 -2.28
C ARG A 75 13.62 -0.83 -3.13
N LEU A 76 14.50 -0.10 -2.46
CA LEU A 76 15.62 0.60 -3.07
C LEU A 76 16.95 0.16 -2.47
N ASP A 77 18.05 0.48 -3.15
CA ASP A 77 19.37 0.54 -2.53
C ASP A 77 19.80 1.99 -2.25
N ALA A 78 20.94 2.21 -1.62
CA ALA A 78 21.46 3.55 -1.31
C ALA A 78 21.64 4.49 -2.52
N LYS A 79 21.60 3.97 -3.75
CA LYS A 79 21.71 4.73 -5.00
C LYS A 79 20.34 4.99 -5.66
N GLY A 80 19.25 4.59 -5.01
CA GLY A 80 17.89 4.72 -5.53
C GLY A 80 17.53 3.70 -6.62
N ARG A 81 18.31 2.62 -6.79
CA ARG A 81 18.01 1.56 -7.78
C ARG A 81 16.98 0.60 -7.22
N LYS A 82 16.08 0.09 -8.09
CA LYS A 82 15.03 -0.89 -7.72
C LYS A 82 15.43 -2.35 -7.95
N ALA A 83 16.46 -2.59 -8.76
CA ALA A 83 16.94 -3.92 -9.11
C ALA A 83 18.47 -3.97 -9.21
N ARG A 84 19.01 -5.18 -9.09
CA ARG A 84 20.42 -5.49 -9.39
C ARG A 84 20.54 -5.96 -10.84
N GLY A 85 21.18 -5.14 -11.68
CA GLY A 85 21.34 -5.49 -13.09
C GLY A 85 20.08 -5.22 -13.91
N ASP A 86 19.66 -6.19 -14.71
CA ASP A 86 18.55 -6.05 -15.64
C ASP A 86 17.20 -5.92 -14.90
N GLN A 87 16.52 -4.78 -15.08
CA GLN A 87 15.22 -4.50 -14.45
C GLN A 87 14.08 -5.29 -15.10
N ASP A 88 14.27 -5.86 -16.30
CA ASP A 88 13.24 -6.68 -16.94
C ASP A 88 13.07 -8.03 -16.23
N VAL A 89 14.12 -8.56 -15.59
CA VAL A 89 14.08 -9.84 -14.86
C VAL A 89 13.57 -9.63 -13.43
N ILE A 90 12.44 -10.24 -13.07
CA ILE A 90 11.78 -9.97 -11.78
C ILE A 90 12.66 -10.36 -10.58
N ALA A 91 13.43 -11.45 -10.70
CA ALA A 91 14.31 -11.94 -9.64
C ALA A 91 15.48 -10.98 -9.32
N ASN A 92 15.75 -10.02 -10.19
CA ASN A 92 16.76 -8.99 -9.94
C ASN A 92 16.24 -7.86 -9.05
N TRP A 93 14.92 -7.71 -8.89
CA TRP A 93 14.34 -6.64 -8.09
C TRP A 93 14.67 -6.82 -6.62
N LEU A 94 15.07 -5.73 -5.98
CA LEU A 94 15.55 -5.75 -4.60
C LEU A 94 14.47 -6.20 -3.61
N GLY A 95 13.21 -5.90 -3.91
CA GLY A 95 12.05 -6.23 -3.08
C GLY A 95 11.49 -7.62 -3.35
N TYR A 96 11.81 -8.25 -4.48
CA TYR A 96 11.24 -9.55 -4.85
C TYR A 96 11.61 -10.63 -3.81
N GLY A 97 10.62 -11.41 -3.38
CA GLY A 97 10.74 -12.43 -2.34
C GLY A 97 10.92 -11.88 -0.92
N ALA A 98 10.87 -10.56 -0.70
CA ALA A 98 10.98 -9.99 0.64
C ALA A 98 9.81 -10.44 1.52
N ASP A 99 10.09 -10.70 2.81
CA ASP A 99 9.07 -11.10 3.77
C ASP A 99 8.00 -10.01 3.92
N VAL A 100 6.75 -10.40 3.64
CA VAL A 100 5.54 -9.61 3.91
C VAL A 100 5.02 -10.00 5.28
N LEU A 101 4.73 -9.00 6.12
CA LEU A 101 4.41 -9.17 7.53
C LEU A 101 2.95 -8.84 7.85
N ALA A 102 2.35 -9.63 8.74
CA ALA A 102 1.10 -9.28 9.39
C ALA A 102 1.25 -7.97 10.17
N VAL A 103 0.43 -6.98 9.86
CA VAL A 103 0.51 -5.62 10.43
C VAL A 103 -0.11 -5.53 11.83
N ALA A 104 -0.88 -6.53 12.23
CA ALA A 104 -1.55 -6.60 13.51
C ALA A 104 -1.76 -8.07 13.93
N ASN A 105 -2.12 -8.28 15.20
CA ASN A 105 -2.77 -9.52 15.59
C ASN A 105 -4.14 -9.55 14.91
N ALA A 106 -4.41 -10.56 14.10
CA ALA A 106 -5.57 -10.58 13.21
C ALA A 106 -5.99 -12.01 12.87
N THR A 107 -7.16 -12.15 12.25
CA THR A 107 -7.60 -13.40 11.61
C THR A 107 -7.46 -13.28 10.10
N VAL A 108 -6.93 -14.30 9.44
CA VAL A 108 -6.86 -14.33 7.97
C VAL A 108 -8.26 -14.48 7.41
N ALA A 109 -8.76 -13.45 6.71
CA ALA A 109 -10.10 -13.39 6.15
C ALA A 109 -10.20 -14.14 4.82
N ALA A 110 -9.17 -14.01 3.97
CA ALA A 110 -9.08 -14.66 2.67
C ALA A 110 -7.61 -14.72 2.20
N THR A 111 -7.34 -15.66 1.30
CA THR A 111 -6.05 -15.77 0.59
C THR A 111 -6.28 -16.17 -0.86
N ARG A 112 -5.34 -15.82 -1.73
CA ARG A 112 -5.18 -16.36 -3.08
C ARG A 112 -3.71 -16.56 -3.37
N ASP A 113 -3.35 -17.72 -3.91
CA ASP A 113 -1.96 -18.10 -4.18
C ASP A 113 -1.78 -18.94 -5.46
N ASN A 114 -2.67 -18.76 -6.43
CA ASN A 114 -2.71 -19.56 -7.67
C ASN A 114 -2.58 -18.72 -8.95
N VAL A 115 -2.33 -17.41 -8.83
CA VAL A 115 -2.01 -16.56 -9.98
C VAL A 115 -0.54 -16.75 -10.32
N ALA A 116 -0.28 -17.24 -11.53
CA ALA A 116 1.08 -17.44 -12.01
C ALA A 116 1.80 -16.10 -12.24
N GLU A 117 3.13 -16.16 -12.19
CA GLU A 117 3.99 -14.99 -12.35
C GLU A 117 4.92 -15.17 -13.55
N SER A 118 5.13 -14.10 -14.32
CA SER A 118 6.06 -14.07 -15.44
C SER A 118 7.49 -13.81 -14.94
N ALA A 119 8.47 -14.52 -15.47
CA ALA A 119 9.89 -14.28 -15.12
C ALA A 119 10.41 -12.90 -15.57
N ARG A 120 9.70 -12.23 -16.49
CA ARG A 120 10.06 -10.90 -17.01
C ARG A 120 8.88 -9.94 -17.02
N ILE A 121 9.15 -8.66 -16.76
CA ILE A 121 8.17 -7.57 -16.82
C ILE A 121 7.64 -7.42 -18.25
N SER A 122 8.52 -7.46 -19.25
CA SER A 122 8.16 -7.35 -20.68
C SER A 122 7.20 -8.42 -21.18
N THR A 123 7.13 -9.55 -20.47
CA THR A 123 6.26 -10.69 -20.81
C THR A 123 5.05 -10.82 -19.87
N HIS A 124 4.84 -9.85 -18.98
CA HIS A 124 3.77 -9.90 -18.01
C HIS A 124 2.40 -9.85 -18.72
N PRO A 125 1.53 -10.85 -18.52
CA PRO A 125 0.29 -10.91 -19.26
C PRO A 125 -0.70 -9.86 -18.77
N THR A 126 -1.65 -9.51 -19.63
CA THR A 126 -2.83 -8.79 -19.18
C THR A 126 -3.74 -9.74 -18.41
N HIS A 127 -4.12 -9.34 -17.21
CA HIS A 127 -5.05 -10.11 -16.38
C HIS A 127 -6.48 -9.57 -16.53
N PRO A 128 -7.51 -10.43 -16.46
CA PRO A 128 -8.88 -9.97 -16.31
C PRO A 128 -9.10 -9.38 -14.90
N LEU A 129 -10.19 -8.64 -14.70
CA LEU A 129 -10.43 -7.88 -13.47
C LEU A 129 -10.38 -8.75 -12.20
N GLN A 130 -10.89 -9.98 -12.27
CA GLN A 130 -10.88 -10.91 -11.14
C GLN A 130 -9.47 -11.22 -10.63
N ASP A 131 -8.45 -11.11 -11.50
CA ASP A 131 -7.05 -11.42 -11.17
C ASP A 131 -6.22 -10.15 -10.93
N ALA A 132 -6.84 -8.96 -10.93
CA ALA A 132 -6.14 -7.68 -10.81
C ALA A 132 -5.30 -7.57 -9.51
N THR A 133 -5.75 -8.15 -8.40
CA THR A 133 -5.01 -8.12 -7.13
C THR A 133 -3.81 -9.09 -7.09
N GLY A 134 -3.69 -9.99 -8.08
CA GLY A 134 -2.71 -11.06 -8.06
C GLY A 134 -2.91 -12.01 -6.88
N ASN A 135 -1.86 -12.66 -6.42
CA ASN A 135 -1.90 -13.38 -5.15
C ASN A 135 -1.99 -12.38 -4.00
N TYR A 136 -2.81 -12.71 -3.00
CA TYR A 136 -3.07 -11.78 -1.90
C TYR A 136 -3.36 -12.50 -0.59
N VAL A 137 -3.17 -11.75 0.50
CA VAL A 137 -3.66 -12.09 1.84
C VAL A 137 -4.55 -10.95 2.30
N ALA A 138 -5.71 -11.28 2.88
CA ALA A 138 -6.59 -10.34 3.56
C ALA A 138 -6.64 -10.67 5.05
N LEU A 139 -6.37 -9.69 5.91
CA LEU A 139 -6.46 -9.82 7.36
C LEU A 139 -7.69 -9.05 7.87
N ASP A 140 -8.55 -9.72 8.64
CA ASP A 140 -9.60 -9.09 9.42
C ASP A 140 -8.99 -8.48 10.69
N LEU A 141 -9.01 -7.14 10.74
CA LEU A 141 -8.50 -6.35 11.87
C LEU A 141 -9.57 -6.12 12.95
N GLY A 142 -10.79 -6.63 12.76
CA GLY A 142 -11.97 -6.31 13.56
C GLY A 142 -12.62 -5.00 13.14
N ASN A 143 -13.79 -4.71 13.72
CA ASN A 143 -14.56 -3.48 13.49
C ASN A 143 -14.84 -3.17 12.01
N GLY A 144 -15.00 -4.21 11.18
CA GLY A 144 -15.25 -4.07 9.75
C GLY A 144 -14.06 -3.53 8.94
N ARG A 145 -12.82 -3.66 9.44
CA ARG A 145 -11.60 -3.20 8.78
C ARG A 145 -10.79 -4.39 8.29
N TYR A 146 -10.37 -4.34 7.03
CA TYR A 146 -9.58 -5.41 6.40
C TYR A 146 -8.31 -4.83 5.82
N ALA A 147 -7.15 -5.44 6.13
CA ALA A 147 -5.87 -5.12 5.50
C ALA A 147 -5.60 -6.08 4.36
N PHE A 148 -5.23 -5.54 3.20
CA PHE A 148 -4.94 -6.29 1.99
C PHE A 148 -3.46 -6.15 1.61
N TYR A 149 -2.88 -7.27 1.23
CA TYR A 149 -1.52 -7.42 0.74
C TYR A 149 -1.60 -8.05 -0.63
N GLU A 150 -1.29 -7.29 -1.67
CA GLU A 150 -1.50 -7.71 -3.06
C GLU A 150 -0.18 -7.82 -3.82
N HIS A 151 -0.25 -8.40 -5.02
CA HIS A 151 0.88 -8.71 -5.89
C HIS A 151 1.90 -9.64 -5.22
N LEU A 152 1.45 -10.59 -4.40
CA LEU A 152 2.33 -11.52 -3.71
C LEU A 152 2.98 -12.52 -4.68
N GLU A 153 4.16 -13.04 -4.29
CA GLU A 153 4.89 -14.06 -5.05
C GLU A 153 4.07 -15.35 -5.14
N SER A 154 4.07 -15.97 -6.32
CA SER A 154 3.33 -17.21 -6.56
C SER A 154 3.84 -18.37 -5.72
N GLY A 155 2.94 -19.01 -4.97
CA GLY A 155 3.26 -20.13 -4.08
C GLY A 155 3.91 -19.71 -2.76
N SER A 156 3.93 -18.41 -2.44
CA SER A 156 4.62 -17.88 -1.27
C SER A 156 3.72 -17.70 -0.05
N VAL A 157 2.40 -17.83 -0.19
CA VAL A 157 1.45 -17.55 0.91
C VAL A 157 1.59 -18.62 1.99
N ARG A 158 1.93 -18.19 3.21
CA ARG A 158 2.28 -19.06 4.36
C ARG A 158 1.14 -19.25 5.35
N VAL A 159 -0.04 -18.70 5.06
CA VAL A 159 -1.19 -18.68 5.97
C VAL A 159 -2.48 -19.09 5.26
N ALA A 160 -3.45 -19.59 6.02
CA ALA A 160 -4.73 -20.04 5.51
C ALA A 160 -5.90 -19.24 6.11
N ARG A 161 -7.01 -19.16 5.37
CA ARG A 161 -8.26 -18.56 5.86
C ARG A 161 -8.66 -19.14 7.23
N GLY A 162 -9.04 -18.27 8.16
CA GLY A 162 -9.41 -18.62 9.54
C GLY A 162 -8.23 -18.73 10.51
N GLN A 163 -6.99 -18.75 10.03
CA GLN A 163 -5.81 -18.75 10.88
C GLN A 163 -5.67 -17.43 11.63
N ARG A 164 -5.32 -17.49 12.92
CA ARG A 164 -4.88 -16.31 13.67
C ARG A 164 -3.40 -16.05 13.41
N VAL A 165 -3.06 -14.80 13.15
CA VAL A 165 -1.68 -14.35 12.99
C VAL A 165 -1.34 -13.33 14.06
N HIS A 166 -0.07 -13.24 14.41
CA HIS A 166 0.43 -12.18 15.29
C HIS A 166 1.13 -11.08 14.47
N ARG A 167 1.15 -9.85 15.00
CA ARG A 167 1.90 -8.74 14.40
C ARG A 167 3.36 -9.15 14.16
N GLY A 168 3.89 -8.80 12.99
CA GLY A 168 5.25 -9.14 12.56
C GLY A 168 5.45 -10.58 12.10
N GLN A 169 4.40 -11.42 12.13
CA GLN A 169 4.46 -12.76 11.54
C GLN A 169 4.62 -12.67 10.03
N VAL A 170 5.51 -13.48 9.47
CA VAL A 170 5.66 -13.58 8.01
C VAL A 170 4.45 -14.32 7.42
N ILE A 171 3.78 -13.70 6.44
CA ILE A 171 2.55 -14.23 5.83
C ILE A 171 2.71 -14.59 4.35
N ALA A 172 3.66 -13.99 3.63
CA ALA A 172 3.93 -14.27 2.22
C ALA A 172 5.29 -13.68 1.77
N GLY A 173 5.65 -13.88 0.51
CA GLY A 173 6.71 -13.15 -0.19
C GLY A 173 6.14 -12.04 -1.09
N LEU A 174 6.86 -10.92 -1.21
CA LEU A 174 6.54 -9.85 -2.15
C LEU A 174 6.83 -10.32 -3.59
N GLY A 175 5.86 -10.15 -4.49
CA GLY A 175 5.99 -10.58 -5.89
C GLY A 175 5.57 -9.51 -6.89
N PHE A 176 4.98 -9.97 -7.98
CA PHE A 176 4.67 -9.26 -9.22
C PHE A 176 3.46 -9.91 -9.94
N THR A 177 2.50 -10.44 -9.20
CA THR A 177 1.29 -11.05 -9.77
C THR A 177 0.15 -10.04 -9.94
N GLY A 178 -0.76 -10.27 -10.89
CA GLY A 178 -1.94 -9.43 -11.10
C GLY A 178 -1.66 -8.15 -11.90
N HIS A 179 -2.38 -7.06 -11.67
CA HIS A 179 -2.17 -5.78 -12.37
C HIS A 179 -1.00 -5.01 -11.76
N SER A 180 0.21 -5.47 -12.02
CA SER A 180 1.44 -4.85 -11.53
C SER A 180 2.33 -4.37 -12.67
N THR A 181 3.16 -3.34 -12.41
CA THR A 181 4.14 -2.79 -13.38
C THR A 181 5.59 -3.14 -13.03
N GLY A 182 5.82 -3.74 -11.87
CA GLY A 182 7.07 -4.32 -11.42
C GLY A 182 6.95 -4.82 -9.98
N PRO A 183 7.88 -5.64 -9.47
CA PRO A 183 7.84 -6.12 -8.08
C PRO A 183 7.68 -5.01 -7.03
N HIS A 184 6.56 -5.04 -6.31
CA HIS A 184 6.23 -4.15 -5.20
C HIS A 184 5.14 -4.77 -4.32
N LEU A 185 5.02 -4.31 -3.07
CA LEU A 185 3.86 -4.65 -2.23
C LEU A 185 2.81 -3.55 -2.33
N HIS A 186 1.65 -3.86 -2.89
CA HIS A 186 0.47 -3.01 -2.75
C HIS A 186 -0.21 -3.30 -1.41
N PHE A 187 -0.27 -2.30 -0.54
CA PHE A 187 -0.86 -2.42 0.79
C PHE A 187 -1.97 -1.39 0.99
N HIS A 188 -3.16 -1.84 1.40
CA HIS A 188 -4.25 -0.94 1.75
C HIS A 188 -5.15 -1.51 2.86
N VAL A 189 -5.99 -0.64 3.43
CA VAL A 189 -7.07 -1.02 4.37
C VAL A 189 -8.41 -0.63 3.76
N ALA A 190 -9.43 -1.46 3.89
CA ALA A 190 -10.78 -1.16 3.40
C ALA A 190 -11.87 -1.62 4.38
N ASP A 191 -13.11 -1.21 4.11
CA ASP A 191 -14.27 -1.41 5.00
C ASP A 191 -15.07 -2.71 4.76
N ALA A 192 -14.57 -3.61 3.91
CA ALA A 192 -15.13 -4.93 3.67
C ALA A 192 -14.06 -5.90 3.15
N ASN A 193 -14.31 -7.22 3.29
CA ASN A 193 -13.47 -8.27 2.72
C ASN A 193 -13.66 -8.40 1.20
N SER A 194 -13.40 -7.32 0.46
CA SER A 194 -13.45 -7.27 -1.00
C SER A 194 -12.34 -6.34 -1.48
N PRO A 195 -11.19 -6.87 -1.92
CA PRO A 195 -10.02 -6.04 -2.24
C PRO A 195 -10.28 -5.04 -3.37
N LEU A 196 -11.21 -5.36 -4.29
CA LEU A 196 -11.59 -4.48 -5.39
C LEU A 196 -12.95 -3.80 -5.20
N GLY A 197 -13.81 -4.31 -4.30
CA GLY A 197 -15.20 -3.86 -4.15
C GLY A 197 -15.49 -3.09 -2.86
N ALA A 198 -14.50 -2.84 -2.00
CA ALA A 198 -14.65 -2.11 -0.74
C ALA A 198 -14.29 -0.62 -0.86
N GLU A 199 -14.62 0.21 0.14
CA GLU A 199 -14.10 1.57 0.25
C GLU A 199 -12.79 1.58 1.05
N GLY A 200 -11.77 2.22 0.47
CA GLY A 200 -10.49 2.42 1.13
C GLY A 200 -10.60 3.27 2.38
N MET A 201 -9.99 2.80 3.47
CA MET A 201 -9.94 3.44 4.77
C MET A 201 -8.53 3.96 5.09
N PRO A 202 -8.41 5.09 5.83
CA PRO A 202 -7.12 5.58 6.26
C PRO A 202 -6.51 4.64 7.30
N PHE A 203 -5.18 4.60 7.36
CA PHE A 203 -4.40 3.91 8.39
C PHE A 203 -3.14 4.71 8.69
N VAL A 204 -2.54 4.44 9.85
CA VAL A 204 -1.23 4.98 10.24
C VAL A 204 -0.30 3.84 10.64
N LEU A 205 1.01 4.05 10.49
CA LEU A 205 2.02 3.12 10.98
C LEU A 205 2.46 3.53 12.38
N GLU A 206 2.62 2.54 13.25
CA GLU A 206 3.02 2.73 14.64
C GLU A 206 4.36 3.46 14.75
N ARG A 207 5.33 3.06 13.94
CA ARG A 207 6.67 3.63 13.95
C ARG A 207 7.44 3.37 12.66
N PHE A 208 8.15 4.37 12.15
CA PHE A 208 9.07 4.25 11.01
C PHE A 208 10.06 5.41 11.00
N GLU A 209 11.23 5.21 10.41
CA GLU A 209 12.20 6.26 10.17
C GLU A 209 12.09 6.78 8.73
N VAL A 210 12.04 8.11 8.55
CA VAL A 210 12.13 8.76 7.24
C VAL A 210 13.61 9.01 6.90
N LEU A 211 14.06 8.41 5.80
CA LEU A 211 15.41 8.54 5.26
C LEU A 211 15.54 9.68 4.26
N GLY A 212 14.44 10.06 3.62
CA GLY A 212 14.39 11.10 2.60
C GLY A 212 13.14 10.99 1.73
N SER A 213 13.16 11.59 0.54
CA SER A 213 12.00 11.61 -0.35
C SER A 213 12.36 11.85 -1.82
N TYR A 214 11.43 11.47 -2.70
CA TYR A 214 11.39 11.92 -4.09
C TYR A 214 10.40 13.07 -4.24
N GLU A 215 10.86 14.23 -4.70
CA GLU A 215 9.97 15.33 -5.11
C GLU A 215 9.25 14.98 -6.42
N ASP A 216 9.99 14.37 -7.35
CA ASP A 216 9.48 13.83 -8.59
C ASP A 216 9.60 12.30 -8.58
N ILE A 217 8.46 11.62 -8.69
CA ILE A 217 8.40 10.16 -8.66
C ILE A 217 8.98 9.53 -9.94
N ASP A 218 9.07 10.27 -11.04
CA ASP A 218 9.65 9.76 -12.29
C ASP A 218 11.14 9.46 -12.17
N LEU A 219 11.79 9.95 -11.12
CA LEU A 219 13.17 9.67 -10.73
C LEU A 219 13.34 8.32 -10.01
N LEU A 220 12.26 7.68 -9.57
CA LEU A 220 12.31 6.41 -8.84
C LEU A 220 12.98 5.30 -9.67
N GLY A 221 14.11 4.79 -9.20
CA GLY A 221 14.90 3.79 -9.94
C GLY A 221 15.91 4.38 -10.92
N LYS A 222 15.90 5.69 -11.14
CA LYS A 222 16.77 6.42 -12.08
C LYS A 222 17.77 7.33 -11.37
N ALA A 223 17.42 7.84 -10.19
CA ALA A 223 18.26 8.71 -9.37
C ALA A 223 18.11 8.39 -7.87
N PRO A 224 19.11 8.76 -7.04
CA PRO A 224 18.97 8.70 -5.58
C PRO A 224 17.85 9.64 -5.10
N TRP A 225 17.21 9.29 -3.98
CA TRP A 225 16.29 10.20 -3.29
C TRP A 225 17.06 11.36 -2.63
N THR A 226 16.36 12.44 -2.33
CA THR A 226 16.91 13.54 -1.53
C THR A 226 16.90 13.12 -0.06
N PRO A 227 18.06 13.04 0.62
CA PRO A 227 18.12 12.66 2.03
C PRO A 227 17.37 13.67 2.91
N LEU A 228 16.81 13.20 4.02
CA LEU A 228 16.25 14.08 5.04
C LEU A 228 17.39 14.91 5.68
N GLY A 229 17.26 16.24 5.69
CA GLY A 229 18.28 17.14 6.27
C GLY A 229 18.49 16.97 7.79
N ASN A 230 19.65 17.43 8.28
CA ASN A 230 20.22 17.16 9.61
C ASN A 230 19.51 17.77 10.86
N ALA A 231 18.21 18.08 10.86
CA ALA A 231 17.61 18.85 11.97
C ALA A 231 16.19 18.47 12.47
N ALA A 232 15.54 17.40 11.99
CA ALA A 232 14.21 17.04 12.52
C ALA A 232 14.06 15.52 12.69
N LYS A 233 13.39 15.11 13.78
CA LYS A 233 13.08 13.72 14.16
C LYS A 233 12.77 12.88 12.92
N SER A 234 13.73 12.09 12.42
CA SER A 234 13.53 11.16 11.30
C SER A 234 12.49 10.11 11.68
N MET A 235 12.43 9.78 12.97
CA MET A 235 11.43 8.92 13.57
C MET A 235 10.03 9.54 13.55
N ARG A 236 9.07 8.80 13.01
CA ARG A 236 7.63 9.06 13.01
C ARG A 236 6.92 8.00 13.82
N THR A 237 5.81 8.39 14.46
CA THR A 237 5.03 7.49 15.32
C THR A 237 3.54 7.74 15.15
N ALA A 238 2.74 6.69 14.98
CA ALA A 238 1.30 6.79 14.74
C ALA A 238 0.94 7.74 13.58
N GLU A 239 1.76 7.72 12.53
CA GLU A 239 1.65 8.60 11.37
C GLU A 239 1.48 7.79 10.08
N ARG A 240 0.85 8.41 9.08
CA ARG A 240 0.86 7.87 7.72
C ARG A 240 2.14 8.37 7.02
N PRO A 241 2.93 7.49 6.38
CA PRO A 241 4.04 7.91 5.52
C PRO A 241 3.57 8.94 4.48
N ALA A 242 4.25 10.08 4.43
CA ALA A 242 3.99 11.10 3.42
C ALA A 242 4.20 10.53 2.00
N PRO A 243 3.56 11.13 0.97
CA PRO A 243 3.77 10.75 -0.42
C PRO A 243 5.26 10.65 -0.79
N ASN A 244 5.66 9.54 -1.41
CA ASN A 244 6.97 9.32 -2.02
C ASN A 244 8.17 9.46 -1.06
N VAL A 245 7.95 9.35 0.25
CA VAL A 245 9.06 9.26 1.21
C VAL A 245 9.74 7.89 1.13
N VAL A 246 11.04 7.88 1.42
CA VAL A 246 11.84 6.67 1.60
C VAL A 246 11.98 6.43 3.09
N VAL A 247 11.65 5.23 3.55
CA VAL A 247 11.60 4.88 4.98
C VAL A 247 12.41 3.63 5.32
N SER A 248 12.73 3.48 6.60
CA SER A 248 13.21 2.25 7.22
C SER A 248 12.25 1.80 8.33
N PHE A 249 12.07 0.49 8.43
CA PHE A 249 11.41 -0.19 9.54
C PHE A 249 12.41 -0.90 10.48
N ASP A 250 13.72 -0.86 10.18
CA ASP A 250 14.75 -1.28 11.12
C ASP A 250 14.93 -0.16 12.14
N ILE A 251 14.39 -0.39 13.33
CA ILE A 251 14.44 0.59 14.41
C ILE A 251 15.25 -0.05 15.53
N ASP A 252 16.47 0.45 15.73
CA ASP A 252 17.32 0.03 16.83
C ASP A 252 16.60 0.21 18.18
N GLU A 253 16.23 -0.90 18.82
CA GLU A 253 15.69 -0.91 20.19
C GLU A 253 16.74 -0.54 21.25
N SER A 254 18.00 -0.36 20.85
CA SER A 254 19.14 -0.08 21.74
C SER A 254 19.20 1.37 22.25
N SER A 255 18.43 2.30 21.69
CA SER A 255 18.43 3.71 22.09
C SER A 255 17.54 4.05 23.29
N GLY A 256 16.85 3.07 23.89
CA GLY A 256 15.88 3.27 24.99
C GLY A 256 16.29 2.75 26.37
N ARG A 257 17.46 2.13 26.53
CA ARG A 257 17.97 1.67 27.84
C ARG A 257 19.16 2.49 28.28
N ASN A 258 18.86 3.69 28.79
CA ASN A 258 19.69 4.37 29.78
C ASN A 258 18.74 5.16 30.70
N GLN A 259 18.30 4.49 31.76
CA GLN A 259 18.00 5.09 33.06
C GLN A 259 18.92 4.43 34.07
#